data_AF-A0A183K2J5-F1
#
_entry.id   AF-A0A183K2J5-F1
#
_cell.length_a   1.000
_cell.length_b   1.000
_cell.length_c   1.000
_cell.angle_alpha   90.00
_cell.angle_beta   90.00
_cell.angle_gamma   90.00
#
_symmetry.space_group_name_H-M   'P 1'
#
loop_
_entity.id
_entity.type
_entity.pdbx_description
1 polymer ?
#
loop_
_entity_poly.entity_id
_entity_poly.type
_entity_poly.pdbx_seq_one_letter_code
_entity_poly.pdbx_strand_id
1 'polypeptide(L)'
;VCFILWIHSVSSDCIWYGICDSSDPVHPRYCSYNGTAKALSNDGFKTLSSLCPNYAVGNSKVCCDENQLNYFSKSASLAAMLLKRYISACFLPSYLDSITPTYCFHLNHALNTAS
;
A
#
# COMPACT_ATOMS: atom_id res chain seq x y z
N VAL A 1 6.76 22.83 30.44
CA VAL A 1 7.28 21.46 30.29
C VAL A 1 7.17 21.09 28.83
N CYS A 2 8.30 21.08 28.13
CA CYS A 2 8.41 20.73 26.72
C CYS A 2 8.17 19.22 26.60
N PHE A 3 7.03 18.80 26.08
CA PHE A 3 6.83 17.41 25.67
C PHE A 3 7.75 17.19 24.46
N ILE A 4 8.98 16.75 24.71
CA ILE A 4 9.86 16.22 23.67
C ILE A 4 9.15 14.97 23.15
N LEU A 5 8.42 15.12 22.05
CA LEU A 5 8.04 14.00 21.21
C LEU A 5 9.35 13.37 20.74
N TRP A 6 9.75 12.30 21.42
CA TRP A 6 10.73 11.36 20.92
C TRP A 6 10.11 10.73 19.65
N ILE A 7 10.33 11.37 18.50
CA ILE A 7 10.11 10.73 17.21
C ILE A 7 11.20 9.65 17.13
N HIS A 8 10.89 8.45 17.62
CA HIS A 8 11.65 7.27 17.25
C HIS A 8 11.62 7.19 15.72
N SER A 9 12.78 7.35 15.08
CA SER A 9 12.93 6.92 13.70
C SER A 9 12.86 5.40 13.70
N VAL A 10 11.66 4.86 13.51
CA VAL A 10 11.46 3.43 13.28
C VAL A 10 12.14 3.11 11.95
N SER A 11 13.19 2.30 11.96
CA SER A 11 13.68 1.65 10.75
C SER A 11 12.64 0.61 10.36
N SER A 12 11.72 1.00 9.48
CA SER A 12 10.71 0.13 8.92
C SER A 12 11.36 -0.80 7.89
N ASP A 13 11.76 -1.99 8.32
CA ASP A 13 12.21 -3.04 7.42
C ASP A 13 11.00 -3.67 6.73
N CYS A 14 11.02 -3.69 5.41
CA CYS A 14 9.94 -4.22 4.59
C CYS A 14 10.04 -5.74 4.57
N ILE A 15 8.93 -6.45 4.80
CA ILE A 15 8.89 -7.94 4.75
C ILE A 15 8.77 -8.51 3.35
N TRP A 16 8.28 -7.68 2.43
CA TRP A 16 8.14 -8.04 1.04
C TRP A 16 8.43 -6.86 0.13
N TYR A 17 8.85 -7.18 -1.10
CA TYR A 17 9.09 -6.20 -2.15
C TYR A 17 9.10 -6.87 -3.53
N GLY A 18 8.26 -6.39 -4.45
CA GLY A 18 8.08 -6.95 -5.78
C GLY A 18 7.26 -8.25 -5.81
N ILE A 19 7.07 -8.79 -7.02
CA ILE A 19 6.36 -10.04 -7.30
C ILE A 19 7.36 -11.08 -7.83
N CYS A 20 7.50 -12.24 -7.16
CA CYS A 20 8.43 -13.31 -7.55
C CYS A 20 7.74 -14.52 -8.19
N ASP A 21 6.48 -14.78 -7.84
CA ASP A 21 5.70 -15.89 -8.37
C ASP A 21 4.42 -15.34 -8.96
N SER A 22 4.33 -15.40 -10.29
CA SER A 22 3.15 -15.02 -11.07
C SER A 22 2.54 -16.24 -11.79
N SER A 23 2.77 -17.44 -11.27
CA SER A 23 2.22 -18.68 -11.83
C SER A 23 0.69 -18.71 -11.75
N ASP A 24 0.15 -18.16 -10.66
CA ASP A 24 -1.27 -17.83 -10.54
C ASP A 24 -1.46 -16.32 -10.79
N PRO A 25 -2.04 -15.91 -11.93
CA PRO A 25 -2.27 -14.49 -12.23
C PRO A 25 -3.32 -13.84 -11.32
N VAL A 26 -4.13 -14.63 -10.59
CA VAL A 26 -5.13 -14.15 -9.63
C VAL A 26 -4.52 -13.97 -8.23
N HIS A 27 -3.48 -14.75 -7.90
CA HIS A 27 -2.80 -14.68 -6.60
C HIS A 27 -1.27 -14.68 -6.75
N PRO A 28 -0.69 -13.63 -7.34
CA PRO A 28 0.75 -13.50 -7.43
C PRO A 28 1.34 -13.40 -6.01
N ARG A 29 2.47 -14.07 -5.76
CA ARG A 29 3.16 -13.98 -4.47
C ARG A 29 4.24 -12.91 -4.50
N TYR A 30 4.30 -12.16 -3.42
CA TYR A 30 5.33 -11.16 -3.20
C TYR A 30 6.64 -11.81 -2.74
N CYS A 31 7.75 -11.21 -3.15
CA CYS A 31 9.07 -11.67 -2.73
C CYS A 31 9.25 -11.38 -1.24
N SER A 32 9.74 -12.33 -0.46
CA SER A 32 10.27 -11.99 0.87
C SER A 32 11.44 -11.01 0.71
N TYR A 33 11.44 -9.98 1.53
CA TYR A 33 12.43 -8.92 1.58
C TYR A 33 12.65 -8.59 3.06
N ASN A 34 13.84 -8.13 3.42
CA ASN A 34 14.18 -7.70 4.79
C ASN A 34 15.05 -6.45 4.72
N GLY A 35 14.73 -5.56 3.78
CA GLY A 35 15.49 -4.33 3.57
C GLY A 35 14.64 -3.11 3.80
N THR A 36 15.28 -1.94 3.74
CA THR A 36 14.59 -0.67 3.93
C THR A 36 13.62 -0.39 2.79
N ALA A 37 12.60 0.40 3.10
CA ALA A 37 11.69 0.98 2.12
C ALA A 37 12.44 1.75 1.01
N LYS A 38 11.90 1.71 -0.21
CA LYS A 38 12.50 2.33 -1.41
C LYS A 38 11.63 3.47 -1.91
N ALA A 39 12.25 4.45 -2.55
CA ALA A 39 11.51 5.50 -3.25
C ALA A 39 10.92 4.93 -4.54
N LEU A 40 9.68 5.31 -4.85
CA LEU A 40 9.06 5.01 -6.14
C LEU A 40 9.54 5.97 -7.22
N SER A 41 9.42 5.54 -8.47
CA SER A 41 9.42 6.45 -9.62
C SER A 41 8.27 7.47 -9.51
N ASN A 42 8.36 8.57 -10.28
CA ASN A 42 7.33 9.60 -10.28
C ASN A 42 5.95 9.06 -10.69
N ASP A 43 5.91 8.11 -11.63
CA ASP A 43 4.66 7.47 -12.05
C ASP A 43 4.15 6.49 -11.00
N GLY A 44 5.03 5.71 -10.37
CA GLY A 44 4.67 4.88 -9.21
C GLY A 44 4.09 5.72 -8.07
N PHE A 45 4.68 6.89 -7.78
CA PHE A 45 4.17 7.81 -6.77
C PHE A 45 2.79 8.36 -7.12
N LYS A 46 2.53 8.75 -8.38
CA LYS A 46 1.17 9.16 -8.81
C LYS A 46 0.15 8.04 -8.62
N THR A 47 0.50 6.80 -8.98
CA THR A 47 -0.37 5.64 -8.77
C THR A 47 -0.63 5.42 -7.28
N LEU A 48 0.39 5.51 -6.43
CA LEU A 48 0.26 5.44 -4.97
C LEU A 48 -0.65 6.55 -4.44
N SER A 49 -0.48 7.80 -4.88
CA SER A 49 -1.33 8.92 -4.48
C SER A 49 -2.80 8.71 -4.82
N SER A 50 -3.10 8.04 -5.94
CA SER A 50 -4.47 7.73 -6.33
C SER A 50 -5.09 6.60 -5.52
N LEU A 51 -4.30 5.63 -5.06
CA LEU A 51 -4.78 4.43 -4.36
C LEU A 51 -4.79 4.60 -2.84
N CYS A 52 -3.75 5.21 -2.31
CA CYS A 52 -3.37 5.29 -0.91
C CYS A 52 -2.81 6.68 -0.59
N PRO A 53 -3.62 7.76 -0.67
CA PRO A 53 -3.14 9.14 -0.52
C PRO A 53 -2.43 9.38 0.83
N ASN A 54 -2.86 8.70 1.89
CA ASN A 54 -2.24 8.77 3.22
C ASN A 54 -0.79 8.24 3.26
N TYR A 55 -0.40 7.41 2.30
CA TYR A 55 0.96 6.86 2.19
C TYR A 55 1.82 7.62 1.16
N ALA A 56 1.22 8.50 0.37
CA ALA A 56 1.89 9.26 -0.69
C ALA A 56 2.24 10.69 -0.23
N VAL A 57 3.03 10.81 0.85
CA VAL A 57 3.38 12.11 1.45
C VAL A 57 4.84 12.46 1.15
N GLY A 58 5.11 13.55 0.44
CA GLY A 58 6.48 13.96 0.09
C GLY A 58 7.26 12.89 -0.69
N ASN A 59 8.57 12.73 -0.46
CA ASN A 59 9.37 11.62 -1.02
C ASN A 59 9.28 10.36 -0.14
N SER A 60 8.05 9.94 0.20
CA SER A 60 7.83 8.75 1.03
C SER A 60 8.49 7.52 0.42
N LYS A 61 9.27 6.81 1.23
CA LYS A 61 9.78 5.48 0.90
C LYS A 61 8.72 4.46 1.28
N VAL A 62 8.47 3.49 0.41
CA VAL A 62 7.46 2.44 0.61
C VAL A 62 8.05 1.04 0.39
N CYS A 63 7.32 0.04 0.87
CA CYS A 63 7.62 -1.39 0.81
C CYS A 63 6.98 -2.10 -0.39
N CYS A 64 6.64 -1.34 -1.44
CA CYS A 64 6.12 -1.90 -2.68
C CYS A 64 6.84 -1.31 -3.90
N ASP A 65 6.82 -2.03 -5.01
CA ASP A 65 7.30 -1.57 -6.32
C ASP A 65 6.14 -1.17 -7.25
N GLU A 66 6.48 -0.64 -8.42
CA GLU A 66 5.52 -0.23 -9.44
C GLU A 66 4.67 -1.41 -9.95
N ASN A 67 5.24 -2.61 -10.01
CA ASN A 67 4.51 -3.79 -10.48
C ASN A 67 3.44 -4.21 -9.47
N GLN A 68 3.75 -4.22 -8.17
CA GLN A 68 2.79 -4.44 -7.10
C GLN A 68 1.69 -3.37 -7.11
N LEU A 69 2.05 -2.10 -7.28
CA LEU A 69 1.07 -1.00 -7.38
C LEU A 69 0.12 -1.16 -8.57
N ASN A 70 0.65 -1.51 -9.74
CA ASN A 70 -0.15 -1.71 -10.94
C ASN A 70 -1.06 -2.93 -10.81
N TYR A 71 -0.56 -4.04 -10.27
CA TYR A 71 -1.37 -5.21 -9.96
C TYR A 71 -2.49 -4.87 -8.98
N PHE A 72 -2.14 -4.19 -7.89
CA PHE A 72 -3.10 -3.75 -6.88
C PHE A 72 -4.16 -2.81 -7.47
N SER A 73 -3.78 -1.86 -8.32
CA SER A 73 -4.70 -0.95 -9.01
C SER A 73 -5.76 -1.71 -9.83
N LYS A 74 -5.34 -2.75 -10.57
CA LYS A 74 -6.24 -3.60 -11.36
C LYS A 74 -7.21 -4.37 -10.46
N SER A 75 -6.71 -5.00 -9.40
CA SER A 75 -7.55 -5.75 -8.45
C SER A 75 -8.52 -4.85 -7.69
N ALA A 76 -8.09 -3.65 -7.29
CA ALA A 76 -8.93 -2.65 -6.65
C ALA A 76 -10.03 -2.13 -7.59
N SER A 77 -9.72 -1.91 -8.87
CA SER A 77 -10.70 -1.50 -9.89
C SER A 77 -11.79 -2.57 -10.08
N LEU A 78 -11.40 -3.84 -10.17
CA LEU A 78 -12.32 -4.98 -10.25
C LEU A 78 -13.23 -5.03 -9.01
N ALA A 79 -12.65 -4.94 -7.81
CA ALA A 79 -13.40 -4.92 -6.56
C ALA A 79 -14.39 -3.74 -6.52
N ALA A 80 -13.96 -2.54 -6.93
CA ALA A 80 -14.82 -1.36 -6.98
C ALA A 80 -15.98 -1.53 -7.96
N MET A 81 -15.77 -2.17 -9.13
CA MET A 81 -16.85 -2.48 -10.08
C MET A 81 -17.88 -3.43 -9.47
N LEU A 82 -17.44 -4.47 -8.76
CA LEU A 82 -18.32 -5.40 -8.07
C LEU A 82 -19.10 -4.68 -6.96
N LEU A 83 -18.42 -3.91 -6.12
CA LEU A 83 -19.06 -3.14 -5.05
C LEU A 83 -20.09 -2.16 -5.61
N LYS A 84 -19.81 -1.46 -6.71
CA LYS A 84 -20.78 -0.58 -7.41
C LYS A 84 -22.03 -1.32 -7.88
N ARG A 85 -21.93 -2.61 -8.20
CA ARG A 85 -23.07 -3.43 -8.65
C ARG A 85 -23.98 -3.83 -7.50
N TYR A 86 -23.42 -4.12 -6.32
CA TYR A 86 -24.16 -4.69 -5.19
C TYR A 86 -24.49 -3.68 -4.08
N ILE A 87 -23.73 -2.59 -3.98
CA ILE A 87 -23.87 -1.56 -2.94
C ILE A 87 -24.47 -0.30 -3.55
N SER A 88 -25.33 0.38 -2.79
CA SER A 88 -25.87 1.67 -3.21
C SER A 88 -24.75 2.71 -3.43
N ALA A 89 -24.92 3.56 -4.43
CA ALA A 89 -23.96 4.62 -4.74
C ALA A 89 -23.72 5.59 -3.57
N CYS A 90 -24.70 5.74 -2.66
CA CYS A 90 -24.57 6.56 -1.45
C CYS A 90 -23.68 5.93 -0.37
N PHE A 91 -23.65 4.59 -0.26
CA PHE A 91 -22.90 3.90 0.79
C PHE A 91 -21.48 3.53 0.36
N LEU A 92 -21.25 3.39 -0.95
CA LEU A 92 -19.97 3.02 -1.53
C LEU A 92 -18.78 3.92 -1.08
N PRO A 93 -18.84 5.27 -1.11
CA PRO A 93 -17.69 6.09 -0.72
C PRO A 93 -17.28 5.86 0.74
N SER A 94 -18.24 5.88 1.68
CA SER A 94 -17.96 5.63 3.10
C SER A 94 -17.39 4.23 3.35
N TYR A 95 -17.86 3.23 2.61
CA TYR A 95 -17.35 1.87 2.70
C TYR A 95 -15.90 1.78 2.20
N LEU A 96 -15.60 2.37 1.03
CA LEU A 96 -14.25 2.40 0.47
C LEU A 96 -13.29 3.12 1.43
N ASP A 97 -13.68 4.27 1.98
CA ASP A 97 -12.87 5.01 2.95
C ASP A 97 -12.53 4.17 4.18
N SER A 98 -13.49 3.37 4.68
CA SER A 98 -13.28 2.51 5.85
C SER A 98 -12.30 1.35 5.61
N ILE A 99 -12.25 0.79 4.39
CA ILE A 99 -11.38 -0.37 4.09
C ILE A 99 -10.00 0.07 3.57
N THR A 100 -9.87 1.34 3.17
CA THR A 100 -8.65 1.95 2.61
C THR A 100 -7.39 1.77 3.44
N PRO A 101 -7.40 2.11 4.73
CA PRO A 101 -6.22 1.94 5.56
C PRO A 101 -5.75 0.49 5.62
N THR A 102 -6.68 -0.46 5.72
CA THR A 102 -6.39 -1.89 5.85
C THR A 102 -5.74 -2.43 4.57
N TYR A 103 -6.30 -2.12 3.39
CA TYR A 103 -5.71 -2.62 2.14
C TYR A 103 -4.35 -1.97 1.83
N CYS A 104 -4.19 -0.68 2.14
CA CYS A 104 -2.92 0.02 1.94
C CYS A 104 -1.85 -0.50 2.89
N PHE A 105 -2.24 -0.90 4.11
CA PHE A 105 -1.35 -1.54 5.07
C PHE A 105 -0.83 -2.89 4.55
N HIS A 106 -1.68 -3.71 3.93
CA HIS A 106 -1.25 -4.96 3.30
C HIS A 106 -0.36 -4.74 2.08
N LEU A 107 -0.54 -3.66 1.32
CA LEU A 107 0.37 -3.33 0.21
C LEU A 107 1.74 -2.87 0.72
N ASN A 108 1.75 -2.04 1.77
CA ASN A 108 2.94 -1.38 2.32
C ASN A 108 3.36 -1.99 3.67
N HIS A 109 3.36 -3.32 3.79
CA HIS A 109 3.64 -3.96 5.07
C HIS A 109 5.13 -3.85 5.43
N ALA A 110 5.42 -3.04 6.44
CA ALA A 110 6.70 -2.98 7.10
C ALA A 110 6.63 -3.67 8.47
N LEU A 111 7.68 -4.39 8.85
CA LEU A 111 7.89 -4.72 10.25
C LEU A 111 8.31 -3.43 10.97
N ASN A 112 7.54 -3.08 12.00
CA ASN A 112 8.03 -2.18 13.04
C ASN A 112 9.02 -2.99 13.89
N THR A 113 10.28 -3.06 13.50
CA THR A 113 11.32 -3.54 14.41
C THR A 113 11.62 -2.41 15.39
N ALA A 114 10.94 -2.43 16.53
CA ALA A 114 11.41 -1.71 17.70
C ALA A 114 12.72 -2.38 18.16
N SER A 115 13.82 -1.66 18.07
CA SER A 115 15.06 -1.96 18.79
C SER A 115 15.25 -0.93 19.89
#